data_AF-A0A101WZD8-F1
#
_entry.id   AF-A0A101WZD8-F1
#
_cell.length_a   1.000
_cell.length_b   1.000
_cell.length_c   1.000
_cell.angle_alpha   90.00
_cell.angle_beta   90.00
_cell.angle_gamma   90.00
#
_symmetry.space_group_name_H-M   'P 1'
#
loop_
_entity.id
_entity.type
_entity.pdbx_description
1 polymer ?
#
loop_
_entity_poly.entity_id
_entity_poly.type
_entity_poly.pdbx_seq_one_letter_code
_entity_poly.pdbx_strand_id
1 'polypeptide(L)'
;MPGLVPPRGGSVSSGELVGRLPTVFANPGTLSPKPSNIRTVRLRLLPNGSQERRLRRIADAAAKLWNELNYARLVQYRETGRVDFEGTEHEFYYKYNSVLGVNAGQVINLNNQTWKSYFELLKLYKQGRLPKFVNKPSPPGFWKDKVLGKRILRILVRND
;
A
#
# COMPACT_ATOMS: atom_id res chain seq x y z
N MET A 1 43.62 -46.06 15.19
CA MET A 1 42.71 -47.03 14.55
C MET A 1 41.44 -47.10 15.39
N PRO A 2 40.24 -47.26 14.80
CA PRO A 2 39.37 -46.28 14.15
C PRO A 2 38.09 -46.05 15.01
N GLY A 3 37.29 -45.00 14.92
CA GLY A 3 36.62 -44.44 13.74
C GLY A 3 35.12 -44.78 13.82
N LEU A 4 34.25 -43.78 14.01
CA LEU A 4 32.87 -43.85 13.51
C LEU A 4 32.36 -42.42 13.25
N VAL A 5 32.24 -42.11 11.97
CA VAL A 5 31.68 -40.87 11.41
C VAL A 5 30.16 -40.99 11.39
N PRO A 6 29.37 -39.98 11.80
CA PRO A 6 27.95 -39.96 11.48
C PRO A 6 27.75 -39.49 10.03
N PRO A 7 26.83 -40.13 9.27
CA PRO A 7 26.69 -39.90 7.83
C PRO A 7 26.02 -38.56 7.50
N ARG A 8 26.45 -38.03 6.36
CA ARG A 8 25.92 -36.84 5.69
C ARG A 8 24.71 -37.23 4.83
N GLY A 9 23.60 -36.49 4.96
CA GLY A 9 22.63 -36.28 3.88
C GLY A 9 21.41 -37.21 3.81
N GLY A 10 20.23 -36.64 4.04
CA GLY A 10 18.93 -37.27 3.74
C GLY A 10 17.76 -36.38 4.20
N SER A 11 17.09 -35.76 3.25
CA SER A 11 15.96 -34.84 3.41
C SER A 11 14.76 -35.47 4.13
N VAL A 12 14.21 -34.76 5.13
CA VAL A 12 12.83 -34.97 5.59
C VAL A 12 12.15 -33.61 5.71
N SER A 13 11.21 -33.40 4.79
CA SER A 13 10.14 -32.42 4.90
C SER A 13 9.45 -32.56 6.26
N SER A 14 9.33 -31.48 7.02
CA SER A 14 8.44 -31.41 8.18
C SER A 14 7.76 -30.05 8.15
N GLY A 15 6.45 -30.10 7.90
CA GLY A 15 5.61 -28.94 7.64
C GLY A 15 5.69 -27.90 8.75
N GLU A 16 5.91 -26.66 8.35
CA GLU A 16 5.73 -25.52 9.22
C GLU A 16 4.24 -25.37 9.56
N LEU A 17 3.98 -25.42 10.86
CA LEU A 17 2.69 -25.21 11.50
C LEU A 17 2.14 -23.83 11.10
N VAL A 18 1.22 -23.82 10.14
CA VAL A 18 0.35 -22.68 9.86
C VAL A 18 -0.61 -22.54 11.04
N GLY A 19 -0.17 -21.83 12.08
CA GLY A 19 -1.02 -21.36 13.15
C GLY A 19 -2.07 -20.39 12.59
N ARG A 20 -3.23 -20.93 12.21
CA ARG A 20 -4.45 -20.15 12.02
C ARG A 20 -4.94 -19.70 13.39
N LEU A 21 -4.66 -18.45 13.76
CA LEU A 21 -5.48 -17.77 14.76
C LEU A 21 -6.71 -17.17 14.05
N PRO A 22 -7.95 -17.59 14.37
CA PRO A 22 -9.12 -16.91 13.87
C PRO A 22 -9.26 -15.59 14.61
N THR A 23 -9.07 -14.46 13.93
CA THR A 23 -9.44 -13.16 14.51
C THR A 23 -10.96 -13.01 14.41
N VAL A 24 -11.68 -13.56 15.39
CA VAL A 24 -13.11 -13.30 15.61
C VAL A 24 -13.23 -12.12 16.57
N PHE A 25 -13.40 -10.92 16.04
CA PHE A 25 -14.01 -9.81 16.77
C PHE A 25 -14.95 -9.07 15.82
N ALA A 26 -16.14 -9.64 15.61
CA ALA A 26 -17.26 -8.91 15.02
C ALA A 26 -18.03 -8.24 16.17
N ASN A 27 -18.09 -6.90 16.17
CA ASN A 27 -19.01 -6.18 17.04
C ASN A 27 -20.45 -6.46 16.58
N PRO A 28 -21.38 -6.89 17.46
CA PRO A 28 -22.77 -7.08 17.09
C PRO A 28 -23.41 -5.70 16.91
N GLY A 29 -23.66 -5.29 15.66
CA GLY A 29 -24.40 -4.06 15.37
C GLY A 29 -23.91 -3.23 14.18
N THR A 30 -22.80 -3.58 13.55
CA THR A 30 -22.43 -2.93 12.28
C THR A 30 -22.91 -3.82 11.13
N LEU A 31 -23.84 -3.31 10.31
CA LEU A 31 -24.14 -3.92 9.01
C LEU A 31 -22.82 -4.01 8.23
N SER A 32 -22.28 -5.22 8.11
CA SER A 32 -21.13 -5.48 7.25
C SER A 32 -21.49 -4.99 5.84
N PRO A 33 -20.62 -4.24 5.15
CA PRO A 33 -20.79 -4.05 3.72
C PRO A 33 -20.95 -5.44 3.09
N LYS A 34 -21.90 -5.58 2.15
CA LYS A 34 -22.13 -6.84 1.43
C LYS A 34 -20.77 -7.34 0.93
N PRO A 35 -20.37 -8.59 1.21
CA PRO A 35 -19.11 -9.11 0.74
C PRO A 35 -19.18 -9.20 -0.79
N SER A 36 -18.57 -8.24 -1.49
CA SER A 36 -18.14 -8.50 -2.85
C SER A 36 -16.99 -9.50 -2.74
N ASN A 37 -17.21 -10.72 -3.23
CA ASN A 37 -16.20 -11.78 -3.19
C ASN A 37 -15.07 -11.44 -4.19
N ILE A 38 -14.25 -10.43 -3.89
CA ILE A 38 -13.08 -10.06 -4.68
C ILE A 38 -11.93 -10.97 -4.25
N ARG A 39 -11.54 -11.90 -5.12
CA ARG A 39 -10.39 -12.78 -4.87
C ARG A 39 -9.11 -12.03 -5.21
N THR A 40 -8.13 -12.07 -4.31
CA THR A 40 -6.78 -11.56 -4.61
C THR A 40 -5.98 -12.63 -5.35
N VAL A 41 -5.60 -12.36 -6.59
CA VAL A 41 -4.74 -13.25 -7.39
C VAL A 41 -3.31 -12.71 -7.35
N ARG A 42 -2.34 -13.57 -7.03
CA ARG A 42 -0.91 -13.23 -7.06
C ARG A 42 -0.27 -13.91 -8.27
N LEU A 43 0.27 -13.11 -9.18
CA LEU A 43 0.94 -13.57 -10.38
C LEU A 43 2.42 -13.17 -10.34
N ARG A 44 3.29 -14.05 -10.84
CA ARG A 44 4.72 -13.75 -11.02
C ARG A 44 4.95 -13.30 -12.45
N LEU A 45 5.48 -12.10 -12.64
CA LEU A 45 5.93 -11.62 -13.95
C LEU A 45 7.33 -12.16 -14.24
N LEU A 46 7.59 -12.52 -15.50
CA LEU A 46 8.90 -12.95 -15.99
C LEU A 46 9.42 -11.98 -17.08
N PRO A 47 9.79 -10.74 -16.69
CA PRO A 47 10.26 -9.75 -17.66
C PRO A 47 11.69 -10.06 -18.12
N ASN A 48 11.99 -9.71 -19.37
CA ASN A 48 13.38 -9.65 -19.84
C ASN A 48 14.10 -8.40 -19.29
N GLY A 49 15.42 -8.28 -19.49
CA GLY A 49 16.20 -7.19 -18.92
C GLY A 49 15.78 -5.78 -19.38
N SER A 50 15.27 -5.61 -20.62
CA SER A 50 14.80 -4.31 -21.09
C SER A 50 13.43 -3.95 -20.50
N GLN A 51 12.52 -4.92 -20.40
CA GLN A 51 11.22 -4.79 -19.75
C GLN A 51 11.38 -4.46 -18.27
N GLU A 52 12.29 -5.14 -17.57
CA GLU A 52 12.54 -4.87 -16.15
C GLU A 52 13.00 -3.42 -15.92
N ARG A 53 13.95 -2.94 -16.72
CA ARG A 53 14.41 -1.54 -16.64
C ARG A 53 13.27 -0.55 -16.88
N ARG A 54 12.39 -0.84 -17.85
CA ARG A 54 11.22 0.00 -18.13
C ARG A 54 10.23 -0.01 -16.96
N LEU A 55 9.89 -1.18 -16.42
CA LEU A 55 8.99 -1.31 -15.27
C LEU A 55 9.54 -0.60 -14.04
N ARG A 56 10.84 -0.71 -13.76
CA ARG A 56 11.49 0.00 -12.65
C ARG A 56 11.41 1.52 -12.79
N ARG A 57 11.59 2.06 -14.00
CA ARG A 57 11.45 3.51 -14.25
C ARG A 57 10.02 4.00 -13.99
N ILE A 58 9.03 3.26 -14.48
CA ILE A 58 7.60 3.56 -14.24
C ILE A 58 7.28 3.49 -12.75
N ALA A 59 7.71 2.43 -12.07
CA ALA A 59 7.45 2.24 -10.65
C ALA A 59 8.15 3.30 -9.77
N ASP A 60 9.36 3.73 -10.16
CA ASP A 60 10.08 4.81 -9.46
C ASP A 60 9.34 6.15 -9.60
N ALA A 61 8.89 6.47 -10.81
CA ALA A 61 8.10 7.68 -11.07
C ALA A 61 6.77 7.66 -10.30
N ALA A 62 6.07 6.52 -10.27
CA ALA A 62 4.84 6.37 -9.49
C ALA A 62 5.08 6.57 -7.98
N ALA A 63 6.17 6.02 -7.44
CA ALA A 63 6.53 6.20 -6.04
C ALA A 63 6.94 7.65 -5.71
N LYS A 64 7.61 8.35 -6.63
CA LYS A 64 7.89 9.79 -6.48
C LYS A 64 6.61 10.62 -6.48
N LEU A 65 5.73 10.40 -7.45
CA LEU A 65 4.42 11.05 -7.53
C LEU A 65 3.63 10.87 -6.23
N TRP A 66 3.48 9.62 -5.76
CA TRP A 66 2.80 9.34 -4.49
C TRP A 66 3.41 10.12 -3.33
N ASN A 67 4.73 10.09 -3.18
CA ASN A 67 5.40 10.67 -2.03
C ASN A 67 5.36 12.20 -2.02
N GLU A 68 5.59 12.83 -3.18
CA GLU A 68 5.57 14.30 -3.27
C GLU A 68 4.14 14.84 -3.11
N LEU A 69 3.16 14.23 -3.78
CA LEU A 69 1.75 14.59 -3.62
C LEU A 69 1.31 14.44 -2.16
N ASN A 70 1.67 13.33 -1.53
CA ASN A 70 1.31 13.08 -0.14
C ASN A 70 2.00 14.06 0.81
N TYR A 71 3.24 14.45 0.53
CA TYR A 71 3.94 15.46 1.31
C TYR A 71 3.24 16.83 1.23
N ALA A 72 2.93 17.30 0.02
CA ALA A 72 2.23 18.58 -0.18
C ALA A 72 0.90 18.62 0.58
N ARG A 73 0.09 17.56 0.46
CA ARG A 73 -1.20 17.45 1.17
C ARG A 73 -1.04 17.35 2.68
N LEU A 74 -0.01 16.66 3.15
CA LEU A 74 0.27 16.57 4.59
C LEU A 74 0.65 17.93 5.19
N VAL A 75 1.41 18.74 4.45
CA VAL A 75 1.76 20.11 4.85
C VAL A 75 0.49 20.97 4.91
N GLN A 76 -0.32 21.00 3.84
CA GLN A 76 -1.60 21.71 3.81
C GLN A 76 -2.51 21.31 4.98
N TYR A 77 -2.62 20.01 5.25
CA TYR A 77 -3.44 19.49 6.33
C TYR A 77 -2.96 19.92 7.71
N ARG A 78 -1.64 19.99 7.93
CA ARG A 78 -1.07 20.44 9.21
C ARG A 78 -1.27 21.93 9.45
N GLU A 79 -1.22 22.75 8.40
CA GLU A 79 -1.35 24.20 8.50
C GLU A 79 -2.81 24.64 8.57
N THR A 80 -3.68 24.08 7.72
CA THR A 80 -5.06 24.56 7.52
C THR A 80 -6.13 23.58 8.02
N GLY A 81 -5.76 22.34 8.34
CA GLY A 81 -6.71 21.27 8.65
C GLY A 81 -7.49 20.74 7.43
N ARG A 82 -7.19 21.24 6.22
CA ARG A 82 -7.85 20.87 4.97
C ARG A 82 -6.82 20.46 3.91
N VAL A 83 -7.29 19.75 2.88
CA VAL A 83 -6.49 19.32 1.74
C VAL A 83 -7.17 19.80 0.47
N ASP A 84 -6.43 20.50 -0.38
CA ASP A 84 -6.90 20.89 -1.70
C ASP A 84 -6.66 19.75 -2.70
N PHE A 85 -7.71 18.98 -2.99
CA PHE A 85 -7.60 17.85 -3.91
C PHE A 85 -7.46 18.29 -5.35
N GLU A 86 -8.17 19.34 -5.78
CA GLU A 86 -8.25 19.75 -7.17
C GLU A 86 -6.96 20.43 -7.63
N GLY A 87 -6.46 21.40 -6.84
CA GLY A 87 -5.21 22.09 -7.16
C GLY A 87 -4.01 21.14 -7.17
N THR A 88 -3.91 20.28 -6.14
CA THR A 88 -2.81 19.30 -6.08
C THR A 88 -2.94 18.21 -7.14
N GLU A 89 -4.15 17.81 -7.53
CA GLU A 89 -4.34 16.86 -8.63
C GLU A 89 -3.88 17.43 -9.97
N HIS A 90 -4.30 18.65 -10.30
CA HIS A 90 -3.91 19.32 -11.52
C HIS A 90 -2.38 19.46 -11.61
N GLU A 91 -1.76 20.07 -10.60
CA GLU A 91 -0.31 20.30 -10.57
C GLU A 91 0.50 19.01 -10.76
N PHE A 92 0.19 17.98 -9.96
CA PHE A 92 0.94 16.74 -9.97
C PHE A 92 0.65 15.86 -11.19
N TYR A 93 -0.56 15.95 -11.76
CA TYR A 93 -0.87 15.29 -13.02
C TYR A 93 0.02 15.83 -14.13
N TYR A 94 0.05 17.15 -14.37
CA TYR A 94 0.86 17.74 -15.44
C TYR A 94 2.36 17.52 -15.21
N LYS A 95 2.82 17.54 -13.96
CA LYS A 95 4.22 17.25 -13.61
C LYS A 95 4.66 15.83 -13.98
N TYR A 96 3.78 14.83 -13.85
CA TYR A 96 4.13 13.41 -14.03
C TYR A 96 3.54 12.74 -15.27
N ASN A 97 2.62 13.39 -15.98
CA ASN A 97 1.96 12.85 -17.18
C ASN A 97 2.97 12.52 -18.30
N SER A 98 4.06 13.29 -18.44
CA SER A 98 5.09 13.01 -19.45
C SER A 98 5.79 11.64 -19.25
N VAL A 99 5.86 11.15 -18.01
CA VAL A 99 6.54 9.89 -17.67
C VAL A 99 5.55 8.74 -17.46
N LEU A 100 4.43 9.00 -16.80
CA LEU A 100 3.44 7.99 -16.41
C LEU A 100 2.23 7.94 -17.35
N GLY A 101 2.03 8.95 -18.19
CA GLY A 101 0.81 9.09 -18.98
C GLY A 101 -0.44 9.08 -18.12
N VAL A 102 -1.46 8.37 -18.61
CA VAL A 102 -2.75 8.15 -17.94
C VAL A 102 -2.59 7.51 -16.54
N ASN A 103 -1.50 6.77 -16.28
CA ASN A 103 -1.27 6.15 -14.97
C ASN A 103 -0.95 7.19 -13.87
N ALA A 104 -0.56 8.41 -14.21
CA ALA A 104 -0.40 9.48 -13.22
C ALA A 104 -1.72 9.72 -12.49
N GLY A 105 -2.83 9.80 -13.24
CA GLY A 105 -4.17 9.93 -12.68
C GLY A 105 -4.56 8.77 -11.77
N GLN A 106 -4.13 7.54 -12.07
CA GLN A 106 -4.41 6.39 -11.21
C GLN A 106 -3.74 6.50 -9.84
N VAL A 107 -2.48 6.96 -9.80
CA VAL A 107 -1.75 7.18 -8.53
C VAL A 107 -2.40 8.32 -7.73
N ILE A 108 -2.80 9.40 -8.40
CA ILE A 108 -3.49 10.52 -7.76
C ILE A 108 -4.84 10.08 -7.20
N ASN A 109 -5.63 9.33 -7.96
CA ASN A 109 -6.91 8.79 -7.53
C ASN A 109 -6.78 7.87 -6.30
N LEU A 110 -5.77 7.00 -6.29
CA LEU A 110 -5.48 6.17 -5.12
C LEU A 110 -5.13 7.04 -3.90
N ASN A 111 -4.36 8.11 -4.10
CA ASN A 111 -4.03 9.04 -3.01
C ASN A 111 -5.28 9.79 -2.52
N ASN A 112 -6.14 10.25 -3.43
CA ASN A 112 -7.42 10.88 -3.13
C ASN A 112 -8.30 9.96 -2.28
N GLN A 113 -8.45 8.69 -2.68
CA GLN A 113 -9.19 7.69 -1.92
C GLN A 113 -8.59 7.46 -0.54
N THR A 114 -7.26 7.37 -0.44
CA THR A 114 -6.57 7.13 0.84
C THR A 114 -6.78 8.28 1.84
N TRP A 115 -6.72 9.53 1.37
CA TRP A 115 -7.05 10.70 2.20
C TRP A 115 -8.53 10.75 2.60
N LYS A 116 -9.46 10.44 1.68
CA LYS A 116 -10.90 10.36 2.00
C LYS A 116 -11.15 9.32 3.09
N SER A 117 -10.60 8.11 2.95
CA SER A 117 -10.69 7.07 3.98
C SER A 117 -10.09 7.50 5.32
N TYR A 118 -8.96 8.23 5.30
CA TYR A 118 -8.38 8.79 6.52
C TYR A 118 -9.36 9.76 7.22
N PHE A 119 -9.99 10.67 6.48
CA PHE A 119 -10.94 11.61 7.06
C PHE A 119 -12.19 10.93 7.62
N GLU A 120 -12.71 9.90 6.94
CA GLU A 120 -13.81 9.09 7.44
C GLU A 120 -13.45 8.37 8.73
N LEU A 121 -12.28 7.71 8.77
CA LEU A 121 -11.78 7.06 9.99
C LEU A 121 -11.58 8.06 11.13
N LEU A 122 -11.02 9.24 10.84
CA LEU A 122 -10.83 10.29 11.83
C LEU A 122 -12.16 10.81 12.37
N LYS A 123 -13.19 10.94 11.53
CA LYS A 123 -14.54 11.31 11.95
C LYS A 123 -15.14 10.24 12.87
N LEU A 124 -15.06 8.96 12.50
CA LEU A 124 -15.56 7.85 13.33
C LEU A 124 -14.83 7.74 14.67
N TYR A 125 -13.51 7.98 14.66
CA TYR A 125 -12.70 8.02 15.87
C TYR A 125 -13.18 9.11 16.83
N LYS A 126 -13.36 10.34 16.32
CA LYS A 126 -13.86 11.49 17.10
C LYS A 126 -15.28 11.25 17.66
N GLN A 127 -16.10 10.45 16.96
CA GLN A 127 -17.45 10.09 17.40
C GLN A 127 -17.48 8.90 18.38
N GLY A 128 -16.34 8.28 18.71
CA GLY A 128 -16.29 7.08 19.54
C GLY A 128 -16.92 5.84 18.90
N ARG A 129 -17.10 5.85 17.56
CA ARG A 129 -17.74 4.76 16.81
C ARG A 129 -16.75 3.69 16.33
N LEU A 130 -15.45 3.91 16.53
CA LEU A 130 -14.44 2.91 16.28
C LEU A 130 -14.30 1.95 17.48
N PRO A 131 -13.93 0.68 17.25
CA PRO A 131 -13.66 -0.25 18.33
C PRO A 131 -12.62 0.31 19.31
N LYS A 132 -12.78 0.03 20.62
CA LYS A 132 -11.94 0.60 21.69
C LYS A 132 -10.45 0.27 21.58
N PHE A 133 -10.10 -0.80 20.89
CA PHE A 133 -8.72 -1.22 20.64
C PHE A 133 -8.07 -0.50 19.44
N VAL A 134 -8.83 0.32 18.70
CA VAL A 134 -8.31 1.09 17.55
C VAL A 134 -7.77 2.43 18.03
N ASN A 135 -6.48 2.62 17.85
CA ASN A 135 -5.80 3.88 18.14
C ASN A 135 -6.22 4.99 17.15
N LYS A 136 -5.87 6.23 17.50
CA LYS A 136 -6.09 7.40 16.62
C LYS A 136 -5.52 7.13 15.22
N PRO A 137 -6.33 7.27 14.15
CA PRO A 137 -5.85 7.04 12.80
C PRO A 137 -4.76 8.06 12.44
N SER A 138 -3.77 7.59 11.67
CA SER A 138 -2.68 8.42 11.16
C SER A 138 -2.95 8.83 9.71
N PRO A 139 -2.47 10.00 9.26
CA PRO A 139 -2.54 10.39 7.85
C PRO A 139 -1.86 9.36 6.92
N PRO A 140 -2.10 9.44 5.60
CA PRO A 140 -1.53 8.51 4.63
C PRO A 140 0.01 8.48 4.69
N GLY A 141 0.57 7.27 4.59
CA GLY A 141 2.01 7.04 4.64
C GLY A 141 2.72 7.19 3.29
N PHE A 142 4.05 7.15 3.34
CA PHE A 142 4.91 7.22 2.16
C PHE A 142 5.25 5.83 1.61
N TRP A 143 5.43 5.72 0.29
CA TRP A 143 6.01 4.54 -0.35
C TRP A 143 7.53 4.57 -0.20
N LYS A 144 7.97 4.31 1.02
CA LYS A 144 9.37 4.32 1.42
C LYS A 144 9.60 3.19 2.43
N ASP A 145 10.68 2.45 2.21
CA ASP A 145 11.22 1.52 3.18
C ASP A 145 11.82 2.32 4.35
N LYS A 146 11.30 2.08 5.56
CA LYS A 146 11.74 2.80 6.77
C LYS A 146 13.15 2.39 7.20
N VAL A 147 13.60 1.19 6.86
CA VAL A 147 14.92 0.65 7.22
C VAL A 147 15.95 1.09 6.19
N LEU A 148 15.68 0.83 4.91
CA LEU A 148 16.65 1.09 3.83
C LEU A 148 16.61 2.53 3.31
N GLY A 149 15.57 3.30 3.66
CA GLY A 149 15.35 4.65 3.16
C GLY A 149 14.98 4.72 1.67
N LYS A 150 14.88 3.58 0.97
CA LYS A 150 14.61 3.49 -0.46
C LYS A 150 13.10 3.58 -0.75
N ARG A 151 12.73 4.08 -1.93
CA ARG A 151 11.33 4.08 -2.37
C ARG A 151 10.83 2.64 -2.57
N ILE A 152 9.60 2.39 -2.13
CA ILE A 152 8.92 1.13 -2.43
C ILE A 152 8.30 1.26 -3.81
N LEU A 153 8.79 0.44 -4.74
CA LEU A 153 8.34 0.45 -6.13
C LEU A 153 6.96 -0.21 -6.24
N ARG A 154 6.00 0.52 -6.79
CA ARG A 154 4.64 0.03 -7.06
C ARG A 154 4.21 0.48 -8.45
N ILE A 155 3.46 -0.37 -9.13
CA ILE A 155 2.81 -0.07 -10.40
C ILE A 155 1.33 -0.31 -10.19
N LEU A 156 0.51 0.68 -10.54
CA LEU A 156 -0.93 0.54 -10.56
C LEU A 156 -1.34 0.13 -11.97
N VAL A 157 -2.12 -0.93 -12.06
CA VAL A 157 -2.67 -1.43 -13.31
C VAL A 157 -4.18 -1.16 -13.27
N ARG A 158 -4.67 -0.46 -14.28
CA ARG A 158 -6.10 -0.18 -14.42
C ARG A 158 -6.82 -1.47 -14.81
N ASN A 159 -7.97 -1.69 -14.18
CA ASN A 159 -8.91 -2.73 -14.60
C ASN A 159 -9.97 -2.05 -15.46
N ASP A 160 -9.78 -2.10 -16.78
CA ASP A 160 -10.77 -1.63 -17.77
C ASP A 160 -11.82 -2.71 -18.05
#